data_AF-K4QU65-F1
#
_entry.id   AF-K4QU65-F1
#
_cell.length_a   1.000
_cell.length_b   1.000
_cell.length_c   1.000
_cell.angle_alpha   90.00
_cell.angle_beta   90.00
_cell.angle_gamma   90.00
#
_symmetry.space_group_name_H-M   'P 1'
#
loop_
_entity.id
_entity.type
_entity.pdbx_description
1 polymer ?
#
loop_
_entity_poly.entity_id
_entity_poly.type
_entity_poly.pdbx_seq_one_letter_code
_entity_poly.pdbx_strand_id
1 'polypeptide(L)'
;MPVLPGDALELPHWTGLLERGTDHLGPQGDRFDAAVPLDEGEVDFVVAALEDVVREEDLDRIGQVELQTLGVPQLWPPRLTRLVMAYDLRFPRGGGKLLVSALREVRLYLYEPEPAARVRSFVAGAFGAGTCVVIGHSLGSVIAYDLLRRGEVAPDRTAAVRTLVTCGSPLAIPSVRRGLGIADGEPLKLPGGIAWVNVFDPGDFITGGVGLSALSPGITDAQVDNGNGDPHSALRYLRAGAVARVIADGCR
;
A
#
# COMPACT_ATOMS: atom_id res chain seq x y z
N MET A 1 23.43 -25.85 0.54
CA MET A 1 22.65 -24.62 0.24
C MET A 1 23.04 -24.19 -1.16
N PRO A 2 22.14 -24.27 -2.16
CA PRO A 2 22.50 -23.87 -3.51
C PRO A 2 22.65 -22.34 -3.53
N VAL A 3 23.82 -21.88 -3.94
CA VAL A 3 24.12 -20.47 -4.15
C VAL A 3 23.38 -20.04 -5.42
N LEU A 4 22.43 -19.13 -5.29
CA LEU A 4 21.78 -18.51 -6.44
C LEU A 4 22.79 -17.60 -7.17
N PRO A 5 22.80 -17.54 -8.51
CA PRO A 5 23.69 -16.66 -9.26
C PRO A 5 23.45 -15.19 -8.90
N GLY A 6 24.50 -14.35 -8.96
CA GLY A 6 24.55 -12.98 -8.44
C GLY A 6 23.62 -11.91 -9.05
N ASP A 7 22.64 -12.31 -9.86
CA ASP A 7 21.63 -11.44 -10.48
C ASP A 7 20.20 -11.86 -10.08
N ALA A 8 20.02 -12.41 -8.88
CA ALA A 8 18.72 -12.85 -8.41
C ALA A 8 17.89 -11.65 -7.90
N LEU A 9 16.71 -11.44 -8.52
CA LEU A 9 15.67 -10.59 -7.94
C LEU A 9 15.13 -11.29 -6.68
N GLU A 10 15.51 -10.79 -5.50
CA GLU A 10 14.90 -11.24 -4.25
C GLU A 10 13.54 -10.55 -4.05
N LEU A 11 12.49 -11.37 -3.94
CA LEU A 11 11.12 -10.94 -3.68
C LEU A 11 10.71 -11.36 -2.26
N PRO A 12 11.09 -10.61 -1.21
CA PRO A 12 10.66 -10.93 0.14
C PRO A 12 9.13 -10.83 0.22
N HIS A 13 8.47 -11.97 0.47
CA HIS A 13 7.03 -12.06 0.65
C HIS A 13 6.69 -12.22 2.13
N TRP A 14 6.05 -11.21 2.71
CA TRP A 14 5.89 -11.07 4.16
C TRP A 14 4.43 -11.09 4.62
N THR A 15 3.46 -11.23 3.71
CA THR A 15 2.01 -11.21 4.05
C THR A 15 1.63 -12.30 5.05
N GLY A 16 2.25 -13.49 4.99
CA GLY A 16 2.04 -14.56 5.98
C GLY A 16 2.51 -14.20 7.40
N LEU A 17 3.33 -13.16 7.59
CA LEU A 17 3.73 -12.67 8.91
C LEU A 17 2.67 -11.76 9.55
N LEU A 18 1.69 -11.27 8.78
CA LEU A 18 0.56 -10.51 9.28
C LEU A 18 -0.53 -11.40 9.90
N GLU A 19 -0.51 -12.70 9.65
CA GLU A 19 -1.49 -13.62 10.23
C GLU A 19 -1.10 -14.00 11.67
N ARG A 20 -2.01 -13.82 12.64
CA ARG A 20 -1.80 -14.37 13.99
C ARG A 20 -1.98 -15.88 13.94
N GLY A 21 -0.88 -16.64 14.03
CA GLY A 21 -0.91 -18.05 14.44
C GLY A 21 -1.26 -19.10 13.36
N THR A 22 -0.97 -18.87 12.08
CA THR A 22 -1.16 -19.90 11.03
C THR A 22 0.01 -19.93 10.03
N ASP A 23 0.68 -21.08 9.91
CA ASP A 23 1.69 -21.37 8.89
C ASP A 23 1.03 -21.81 7.57
N HIS A 24 0.20 -20.96 6.94
CA HIS A 24 -0.45 -21.30 5.67
C HIS A 24 -0.42 -20.14 4.66
N LEU A 25 -0.14 -20.46 3.38
CA LEU A 25 -0.25 -19.55 2.25
C LEU A 25 -1.42 -20.00 1.36
N GLY A 26 -2.55 -19.26 1.38
CA GLY A 26 -3.69 -19.50 0.49
C GLY A 26 -5.01 -18.82 0.94
N PRO A 27 -5.96 -18.54 0.03
CA PRO A 27 -7.15 -17.70 0.27
C PRO A 27 -8.27 -18.35 1.12
N GLN A 28 -8.08 -19.56 1.63
CA GLN A 28 -9.06 -20.25 2.47
C GLN A 28 -8.77 -19.94 3.95
N GLY A 29 -9.17 -18.75 4.40
CA GLY A 29 -8.91 -18.27 5.77
C GLY A 29 -8.46 -16.82 5.87
N ASP A 30 -8.51 -16.05 4.77
CA ASP A 30 -8.06 -14.66 4.74
C ASP A 30 -8.82 -13.81 5.77
N ARG A 31 -8.13 -13.46 6.86
CA ARG A 31 -8.66 -12.60 7.93
C ARG A 31 -9.15 -11.27 7.38
N PHE A 32 -8.53 -10.78 6.31
CA PHE A 32 -8.79 -9.47 5.73
C PHE A 32 -9.91 -9.49 4.69
N ASP A 33 -10.41 -10.69 4.31
CA ASP A 33 -11.57 -10.82 3.43
C ASP A 33 -12.72 -9.97 3.95
N ALA A 34 -13.33 -9.22 3.04
CA ALA A 34 -14.38 -8.27 3.36
C ALA A 34 -15.70 -8.93 3.83
N ALA A 35 -15.83 -10.25 3.78
CA ALA A 35 -16.88 -11.03 4.42
C ALA A 35 -16.62 -11.28 5.92
N VAL A 36 -15.38 -11.07 6.41
CA VAL A 36 -15.06 -11.12 7.83
C VAL A 36 -15.49 -9.81 8.50
N PRO A 37 -16.26 -9.84 9.61
CA PRO A 37 -16.66 -8.64 10.34
C PRO A 37 -15.44 -7.82 10.80
N LEU A 38 -15.54 -6.50 10.70
CA LEU A 38 -14.51 -5.58 11.19
C LEU A 38 -14.68 -5.34 12.70
N ASP A 39 -13.58 -5.27 13.43
CA ASP A 39 -13.59 -4.74 14.80
C ASP A 39 -13.77 -3.21 14.82
N GLU A 40 -14.07 -2.64 15.99
CA GLU A 40 -14.32 -1.19 16.15
C GLU A 40 -13.14 -0.34 15.67
N GLY A 41 -11.91 -0.75 16.00
CA GLY A 41 -10.72 -0.03 15.59
C GLY A 41 -10.44 -0.14 14.09
N GLU A 42 -10.76 -1.28 13.47
CA GLU A 42 -10.73 -1.47 12.01
C GLU A 42 -11.76 -0.55 11.34
N VAL A 43 -13.00 -0.48 11.85
CA VAL A 43 -14.03 0.43 11.34
C VAL A 43 -13.56 1.88 11.40
N ASP A 44 -13.07 2.34 12.55
CA ASP A 44 -12.66 3.72 12.74
C ASP A 44 -11.55 4.13 11.77
N PHE A 45 -10.53 3.26 11.62
CA PHE A 45 -9.42 3.51 10.70
C PHE A 45 -9.88 3.54 9.24
N VAL A 46 -10.72 2.59 8.82
CA VAL A 46 -11.21 2.50 7.44
C VAL A 46 -12.13 3.66 7.10
N VAL A 47 -13.00 4.07 8.03
CA VAL A 47 -13.86 5.25 7.87
C VAL A 47 -13.01 6.50 7.69
N ALA A 48 -12.02 6.74 8.56
CA ALA A 48 -11.14 7.90 8.46
C ALA A 48 -10.36 7.90 7.13
N ALA A 49 -9.84 6.74 6.72
CA ALA A 49 -9.11 6.60 5.45
C ALA A 49 -9.99 6.85 4.22
N LEU A 50 -11.25 6.37 4.23
CA LEU A 50 -12.19 6.65 3.13
C LEU A 50 -12.60 8.12 3.09
N GLU A 51 -12.80 8.76 4.26
CA GLU A 51 -13.09 10.19 4.33
C GLU A 51 -11.96 11.05 3.78
N ASP A 52 -10.71 10.58 3.86
CA ASP A 52 -9.59 11.28 3.26
C ASP A 52 -9.60 11.25 1.71
N VAL A 53 -10.25 10.26 1.07
CA VAL A 53 -10.14 10.00 -0.38
C VAL A 53 -11.43 10.09 -1.17
N VAL A 54 -12.57 9.96 -0.51
CA VAL A 54 -13.89 10.10 -1.12
C VAL A 54 -14.16 11.59 -1.38
N ARG A 55 -14.72 11.90 -2.55
CA ARG A 55 -15.09 13.27 -2.89
C ARG A 55 -16.43 13.63 -2.27
N GLU A 56 -16.55 14.87 -1.82
CA GLU A 56 -17.80 15.41 -1.24
C GLU A 56 -18.99 15.26 -2.22
N GLU A 57 -18.76 15.55 -3.50
CA GLU A 57 -19.75 15.37 -4.58
C GLU A 57 -20.27 13.92 -4.72
N ASP A 58 -19.40 12.92 -4.53
CA ASP A 58 -19.77 11.51 -4.59
C ASP A 58 -20.58 11.10 -3.35
N LEU A 59 -20.25 11.66 -2.17
CA LEU A 59 -21.00 11.44 -0.93
C LEU A 59 -22.39 12.04 -0.97
N ASP A 60 -22.52 13.27 -1.46
CA ASP A 60 -23.82 13.94 -1.60
C ASP A 60 -24.78 13.14 -2.49
N ARG A 61 -24.24 12.56 -3.57
CA ARG A 61 -24.99 11.70 -4.48
C ARG A 61 -25.51 10.42 -3.82
N ILE A 62 -24.73 9.83 -2.92
CA ILE A 62 -25.11 8.63 -2.17
C ILE A 62 -25.99 8.95 -0.96
N GLY A 63 -25.85 10.15 -0.37
CA GLY A 63 -26.62 10.57 0.81
C GLY A 63 -28.14 10.50 0.63
N GLN A 64 -28.61 10.57 -0.63
CA GLN A 64 -30.02 10.48 -1.02
C GLN A 64 -30.53 9.04 -1.25
N VAL A 65 -29.65 8.03 -1.19
CA VAL A 65 -30.00 6.63 -1.45
C VAL A 65 -30.44 5.93 -0.16
N GLU A 66 -31.64 5.34 -0.17
CA GLU A 66 -32.07 4.46 0.92
C GLU A 66 -31.26 3.16 0.91
N LEU A 67 -30.56 2.89 2.01
CA LEU A 67 -29.71 1.69 2.14
C LEU A 67 -30.50 0.37 2.23
N GLN A 68 -31.83 0.42 2.37
CA GLN A 68 -32.67 -0.78 2.52
C GLN A 68 -32.99 -1.51 1.20
N THR A 69 -32.72 -0.89 0.04
CA THR A 69 -33.19 -1.37 -1.27
C THR A 69 -32.11 -1.96 -2.18
N LEU A 70 -30.84 -1.92 -1.77
CA LEU A 70 -29.75 -2.55 -2.50
C LEU A 70 -29.13 -3.65 -1.62
N GLY A 71 -28.76 -4.78 -2.23
CA GLY A 71 -28.17 -5.95 -1.54
C GLY A 71 -26.76 -5.67 -1.00
N VAL A 72 -26.63 -4.66 -0.14
CA VAL A 72 -25.39 -4.29 0.53
C VAL A 72 -25.06 -5.37 1.57
N PRO A 73 -23.78 -5.76 1.76
CA PRO A 73 -23.42 -6.72 2.79
C PRO A 73 -23.92 -6.21 4.16
N GLN A 74 -24.80 -6.97 4.82
CA GLN A 74 -25.41 -6.65 6.13
C GLN A 74 -24.41 -6.53 7.31
N LEU A 75 -23.10 -6.47 7.04
CA LEU A 75 -22.02 -6.62 8.02
C LEU A 75 -21.29 -5.32 8.37
N TRP A 76 -21.53 -4.21 7.66
CA TRP A 76 -20.81 -2.95 7.88
C TRP A 76 -21.70 -1.84 8.45
N PRO A 77 -21.16 -0.96 9.32
CA PRO A 77 -21.87 0.20 9.82
C PRO A 77 -22.37 1.11 8.68
N PRO A 78 -23.55 1.73 8.80
CA PRO A 78 -24.13 2.54 7.72
C PRO A 78 -23.23 3.66 7.17
N ARG A 79 -22.37 4.25 8.00
CA ARG A 79 -21.40 5.27 7.57
C ARG A 79 -20.36 4.68 6.62
N LEU A 80 -19.73 3.56 7.02
CA LEU A 80 -18.76 2.86 6.18
C LEU A 80 -19.39 2.42 4.85
N THR A 81 -20.61 1.89 4.90
CA THR A 81 -21.36 1.50 3.72
C THR A 81 -21.54 2.65 2.72
N ARG A 82 -21.93 3.84 3.19
CA ARG A 82 -22.09 5.02 2.32
C ARG A 82 -20.78 5.49 1.72
N LEU A 83 -19.71 5.51 2.50
CA LEU A 83 -18.37 5.87 2.02
C LEU A 83 -17.88 4.92 0.93
N VAL A 84 -18.07 3.61 1.11
CA VAL A 84 -17.72 2.61 0.08
C VAL A 84 -18.55 2.80 -1.18
N MET A 85 -19.87 3.00 -1.05
CA MET A 85 -20.74 3.26 -2.21
C MET A 85 -20.33 4.52 -2.98
N ALA A 86 -19.95 5.59 -2.27
CA ALA A 86 -19.48 6.82 -2.88
C ALA A 86 -18.14 6.60 -3.60
N TYR A 87 -17.22 5.87 -2.98
CA TYR A 87 -15.93 5.53 -3.58
C TYR A 87 -16.07 4.68 -4.86
N ASP A 88 -17.00 3.72 -4.85
CA ASP A 88 -17.29 2.84 -5.98
C ASP A 88 -17.86 3.58 -7.21
N LEU A 89 -18.39 4.81 -7.05
CA LEU A 89 -18.78 5.64 -8.20
C LEU A 89 -17.58 5.94 -9.13
N ARG A 90 -16.38 6.07 -8.55
CA ARG A 90 -15.13 6.29 -9.28
C ARG A 90 -14.42 4.98 -9.62
N PHE A 91 -14.52 3.99 -8.74
CA PHE A 91 -13.84 2.69 -8.87
C PHE A 91 -14.87 1.55 -8.90
N PRO A 92 -15.62 1.41 -10.00
CA PRO A 92 -16.69 0.42 -10.10
C PRO A 92 -16.12 -1.00 -10.04
N ARG A 93 -16.99 -1.99 -9.80
CA ARG A 93 -16.66 -3.42 -9.62
C ARG A 93 -16.05 -3.76 -8.26
N GLY A 94 -16.33 -2.95 -7.24
CA GLY A 94 -16.01 -3.24 -5.84
C GLY A 94 -14.63 -2.75 -5.41
N GLY A 95 -14.11 -1.68 -6.01
CA GLY A 95 -12.84 -1.08 -5.62
C GLY A 95 -12.84 -0.64 -4.15
N GLY A 96 -13.96 -0.11 -3.64
CA GLY A 96 -14.12 0.23 -2.23
C GLY A 96 -14.05 -0.99 -1.32
N LYS A 97 -14.67 -2.11 -1.69
CA LYS A 97 -14.56 -3.36 -0.93
C LYS A 97 -13.10 -3.86 -0.84
N LEU A 98 -12.37 -3.80 -1.95
CA LEU A 98 -10.96 -4.19 -1.99
C LEU A 98 -10.07 -3.21 -1.21
N LEU A 99 -10.39 -1.91 -1.24
CA LEU A 99 -9.72 -0.90 -0.42
C LEU A 99 -9.91 -1.18 1.08
N VAL A 100 -11.12 -1.55 1.53
CA VAL A 100 -11.37 -1.94 2.92
C VAL A 100 -10.45 -3.09 3.33
N SER A 101 -10.34 -4.14 2.52
CA SER A 101 -9.45 -5.28 2.78
C SER A 101 -8.00 -4.84 2.94
N ALA A 102 -7.47 -4.07 1.98
CA ALA A 102 -6.09 -3.59 2.00
C ALA A 102 -5.80 -2.66 3.20
N LEU A 103 -6.77 -1.81 3.58
CA LEU A 103 -6.64 -0.93 4.74
C LEU A 103 -6.58 -1.69 6.06
N ARG A 104 -7.18 -2.88 6.16
CA ARG A 104 -7.06 -3.73 7.36
C ARG A 104 -5.64 -4.30 7.51
N GLU A 105 -5.03 -4.74 6.40
CA GLU A 105 -3.62 -5.15 6.39
C GLU A 105 -2.70 -3.99 6.81
N VAL A 106 -2.92 -2.81 6.21
CA VAL A 106 -2.17 -1.59 6.52
C VAL A 106 -2.33 -1.22 8.00
N ARG A 107 -3.55 -1.23 8.52
CA ARG A 107 -3.82 -0.96 9.93
C ARG A 107 -3.08 -1.93 10.84
N LEU A 108 -3.10 -3.22 10.52
CA LEU A 108 -2.39 -4.22 11.33
C LEU A 108 -0.90 -3.87 11.43
N TYR A 109 -0.26 -3.52 10.31
CA TYR A 109 1.13 -3.09 10.30
C TYR A 109 1.37 -1.80 11.10
N LEU A 110 0.47 -0.82 11.00
CA LEU A 110 0.65 0.49 11.65
C LEU A 110 0.43 0.45 13.17
N TYR A 111 -0.50 -0.38 13.64
CA TYR A 111 -1.01 -0.31 15.01
C TYR A 111 -0.74 -1.55 15.87
N GLU A 112 -0.26 -2.66 15.31
CA GLU A 112 0.17 -3.83 16.09
C GLU A 112 1.72 -3.92 16.13
N PRO A 113 2.38 -3.53 17.24
CA PRO A 113 3.84 -3.39 17.27
C PRO A 113 4.60 -4.70 17.03
N GLU A 114 4.08 -5.83 17.49
CA GLU A 114 4.75 -7.13 17.40
C GLU A 114 4.75 -7.68 15.95
N PRO A 115 3.60 -7.78 15.25
CA PRO A 115 3.59 -8.08 13.82
C PRO A 115 4.43 -7.10 12.99
N ALA A 116 4.33 -5.80 13.27
CA ALA A 116 5.07 -4.78 12.56
C ALA A 116 6.59 -4.96 12.70
N ALA A 117 7.09 -5.24 13.92
CA ALA A 117 8.50 -5.50 14.16
C ALA A 117 8.99 -6.77 13.45
N ARG A 118 8.18 -7.84 13.42
CA ARG A 118 8.50 -9.08 12.69
C ARG A 118 8.61 -8.84 11.18
N VAL A 119 7.66 -8.11 10.61
CA VAL A 119 7.67 -7.74 9.18
C VAL A 119 8.88 -6.88 8.85
N ARG A 120 9.13 -5.83 9.66
CA ARG A 120 10.31 -4.96 9.46
C ARG A 120 11.61 -5.74 9.55
N SER A 121 11.76 -6.62 10.54
CA SER A 121 12.95 -7.46 10.69
C SER A 121 13.14 -8.42 9.50
N PHE A 122 12.08 -9.06 9.03
CA PHE A 122 12.11 -9.95 7.87
C PHE A 122 12.52 -9.20 6.60
N VAL A 123 11.88 -8.07 6.31
CA VAL A 123 12.16 -7.28 5.10
C VAL A 123 13.54 -6.65 5.17
N ALA A 124 13.99 -6.14 6.33
CA ALA A 124 15.35 -5.64 6.52
C ALA A 124 16.42 -6.73 6.29
N GLY A 125 16.10 -7.98 6.61
CA GLY A 125 16.97 -9.13 6.37
C GLY A 125 17.25 -9.41 4.88
N ALA A 126 16.31 -9.05 4.00
CA ALA A 126 16.42 -9.21 2.55
C ALA A 126 17.26 -8.11 1.87
N PHE A 127 17.67 -7.07 2.60
CA PHE A 127 18.65 -6.12 2.07
C PHE A 127 20.03 -6.77 2.10
N GLY A 128 20.60 -6.98 0.92
CA GLY A 128 21.99 -7.39 0.74
C GLY A 128 22.91 -6.17 0.64
N ALA A 129 24.22 -6.39 0.78
CA ALA A 129 25.22 -5.33 0.65
C ALA A 129 25.24 -4.67 -0.76
N GLY A 130 24.70 -5.36 -1.77
CA GLY A 130 24.59 -4.86 -3.15
C GLY A 130 23.19 -4.36 -3.52
N THR A 131 22.24 -4.27 -2.59
CA THR A 131 20.88 -3.83 -2.90
C THR A 131 20.89 -2.35 -3.30
N CYS A 132 20.77 -2.07 -4.60
CA CYS A 132 20.71 -0.71 -5.14
C CYS A 132 19.29 -0.17 -5.31
N VAL A 133 18.34 -1.04 -5.65
CA VAL A 133 16.94 -0.67 -5.90
C VAL A 133 16.05 -1.46 -4.96
N VAL A 134 15.14 -0.75 -4.29
CA VAL A 134 14.09 -1.33 -3.44
C VAL A 134 12.76 -1.06 -4.12
N ILE A 135 11.93 -2.10 -4.28
CA ILE A 135 10.60 -1.96 -4.87
C ILE A 135 9.56 -2.40 -3.85
N GLY A 136 8.64 -1.50 -3.50
CA GLY A 136 7.51 -1.77 -2.63
C GLY A 136 6.19 -1.60 -3.37
N HIS A 137 5.37 -2.64 -3.42
CA HIS A 137 4.01 -2.59 -3.97
C HIS A 137 2.98 -2.62 -2.83
N SER A 138 1.92 -1.82 -2.96
CA SER A 138 0.83 -1.77 -1.98
C SER A 138 1.36 -1.57 -0.55
N LEU A 139 0.96 -2.36 0.45
CA LEU A 139 1.52 -2.29 1.81
C LEU A 139 3.06 -2.45 1.84
N GLY A 140 3.67 -3.16 0.88
CA GLY A 140 5.13 -3.23 0.73
C GLY A 140 5.78 -1.87 0.49
N SER A 141 5.08 -0.91 -0.12
CA SER A 141 5.58 0.47 -0.29
C SER A 141 5.67 1.21 1.05
N VAL A 142 4.67 1.01 1.92
CA VAL A 142 4.62 1.59 3.27
C VAL A 142 5.73 0.99 4.13
N ILE A 143 5.92 -0.33 4.09
CA ILE A 143 6.96 -1.03 4.85
C ILE A 143 8.36 -0.59 4.40
N ALA A 144 8.62 -0.57 3.09
CA ALA A 144 9.92 -0.14 2.55
C ALA A 144 10.23 1.31 2.92
N TYR A 145 9.24 2.20 2.79
CA TYR A 145 9.38 3.60 3.20
C TYR A 145 9.64 3.74 4.70
N ASP A 146 8.89 3.03 5.54
CA ASP A 146 9.00 3.08 7.00
C ASP A 146 10.37 2.57 7.48
N LEU A 147 10.85 1.45 6.93
CA LEU A 147 12.18 0.90 7.22
C LEU A 147 13.31 1.88 6.90
N LEU A 148 13.29 2.45 5.68
CA LEU A 148 14.30 3.39 5.23
C LEU A 148 14.25 4.69 6.04
N ARG A 149 13.06 5.21 6.33
CA ARG A 149 12.86 6.41 7.16
C ARG A 149 13.38 6.22 8.59
N ARG A 150 13.15 5.05 9.18
CA ARG A 150 13.58 4.74 10.56
C ARG A 150 15.06 4.39 10.67
N GLY A 151 15.73 4.08 9.55
CA GLY A 151 17.11 3.60 9.56
C GLY A 151 17.25 2.22 10.20
N GLU A 152 16.21 1.38 10.10
CA GLU A 152 16.20 0.03 10.71
C GLU A 152 16.92 -1.03 9.86
N VAL A 153 17.34 -0.69 8.64
CA VAL A 153 18.20 -1.53 7.82
C VAL A 153 19.66 -1.15 8.11
N ALA A 154 20.52 -2.16 8.32
CA ALA A 154 21.91 -1.94 8.71
C ALA A 154 22.65 -1.01 7.72
N PRO A 155 23.54 -0.10 8.18
CA PRO A 155 24.20 0.88 7.32
C PRO A 155 24.97 0.29 6.14
N ASP A 156 25.63 -0.86 6.34
CA ASP A 156 26.37 -1.58 5.30
C ASP A 156 25.45 -2.12 4.19
N ARG A 157 24.20 -2.41 4.51
CA ARG A 157 23.17 -2.90 3.58
C ARG A 157 22.36 -1.79 2.92
N THR A 158 22.28 -0.61 3.55
CA THR A 158 21.64 0.59 2.96
C THR A 158 22.59 1.46 2.14
N ALA A 159 23.90 1.34 2.34
CA ALA A 159 24.90 2.17 1.65
C ALA A 159 24.84 2.07 0.11
N ALA A 160 24.41 0.92 -0.41
CA ALA A 160 24.25 0.71 -1.85
C ALA A 160 22.89 1.20 -2.38
N VAL A 161 21.89 1.42 -1.53
CA VAL A 161 20.53 1.77 -1.95
C VAL A 161 20.53 3.17 -2.55
N ARG A 162 20.19 3.27 -3.84
CA ARG A 162 20.08 4.52 -4.59
C ARG A 162 18.67 4.85 -5.01
N THR A 163 17.77 3.87 -5.05
CA THR A 163 16.40 4.12 -5.51
C THR A 163 15.36 3.33 -4.72
N LEU A 164 14.31 4.03 -4.30
CA LEU A 164 13.04 3.45 -3.85
C LEU A 164 12.01 3.60 -4.97
N VAL A 165 11.42 2.48 -5.37
CA VAL A 165 10.27 2.44 -6.28
C VAL A 165 9.03 2.03 -5.50
N THR A 166 8.03 2.88 -5.46
CA THR A 166 6.72 2.52 -4.86
C THR A 166 5.70 2.30 -5.96
N CYS A 167 4.89 1.24 -5.86
CA CYS A 167 3.85 0.91 -6.85
C CYS A 167 2.50 0.77 -6.16
N GLY A 168 1.45 1.44 -6.65
CA GLY A 168 0.11 1.32 -6.06
C GLY A 168 0.09 1.69 -4.58
N SER A 169 0.78 2.76 -4.20
CA SER A 169 1.13 3.04 -2.81
C SER A 169 -0.04 3.65 -2.01
N PRO A 170 -0.47 3.04 -0.88
CA PRO A 170 -1.47 3.65 0.01
C PRO A 170 -0.91 4.82 0.83
N LEU A 171 0.38 5.18 0.68
CA LEU A 171 0.94 6.42 1.25
C LEU A 171 0.25 7.68 0.71
N ALA A 172 -0.54 7.59 -0.36
CA ALA A 172 -1.40 8.67 -0.84
C ALA A 172 -2.49 9.04 0.18
N ILE A 173 -2.87 8.11 1.05
CA ILE A 173 -3.93 8.26 2.04
C ILE A 173 -3.37 8.94 3.32
N PRO A 174 -3.87 10.11 3.72
CA PRO A 174 -3.49 10.79 4.97
C PRO A 174 -3.52 9.91 6.21
N SER A 175 -4.59 9.12 6.44
CA SER A 175 -4.70 8.21 7.59
C SER A 175 -3.55 7.21 7.67
N VAL A 176 -3.04 6.71 6.54
CA VAL A 176 -1.89 5.81 6.49
C VAL A 176 -0.61 6.53 6.92
N ARG A 177 -0.40 7.77 6.45
CA ARG A 177 0.75 8.59 6.87
C ARG A 177 0.69 8.97 8.35
N ARG A 178 -0.49 9.32 8.86
CA ARG A 178 -0.70 9.58 10.29
C ARG A 178 -0.35 8.37 11.15
N GLY A 179 -0.71 7.16 10.71
CA GLY A 179 -0.31 5.93 11.40
C GLY A 179 1.20 5.67 11.42
N LEU A 180 1.96 6.22 10.46
CA LEU A 180 3.44 6.25 10.49
C LEU A 180 4.02 7.37 11.37
N GLY A 181 3.16 8.16 12.03
CA GLY A 181 3.55 9.33 12.82
C GLY A 181 4.03 10.49 11.95
N ILE A 182 3.46 10.66 10.76
CA ILE A 182 3.73 11.79 9.85
C ILE A 182 2.52 12.71 9.88
N ALA A 183 2.72 13.95 10.29
CA ALA A 183 1.63 14.91 10.43
C ALA A 183 1.11 15.38 9.06
N ASP A 184 -0.14 15.85 9.01
CA ASP A 184 -0.70 16.41 7.79
C ASP A 184 0.11 17.65 7.35
N GLY A 185 0.50 17.68 6.07
CA GLY A 185 1.39 18.70 5.51
C GLY A 185 2.89 18.48 5.78
N GLU A 186 3.27 17.50 6.60
CA GLU A 186 4.67 17.10 6.74
C GLU A 186 5.14 16.39 5.47
N PRO A 187 6.23 16.85 4.82
CA PRO A 187 6.68 16.24 3.58
C PRO A 187 7.29 14.87 3.83
N LEU A 188 7.03 13.92 2.93
CA LEU A 188 7.66 12.60 2.96
C LEU A 188 9.16 12.73 2.67
N LYS A 189 9.99 12.17 3.56
CA LYS A 189 11.46 12.21 3.46
C LYS A 189 12.06 10.82 3.53
N LEU A 190 13.13 10.63 2.76
CA LEU A 190 14.05 9.50 2.84
C LEU A 190 15.44 9.99 3.26
N PRO A 191 16.32 9.10 3.74
CA PRO A 191 17.75 9.40 3.86
C PRO A 191 18.31 9.96 2.54
N GLY A 192 19.28 10.88 2.64
CA GLY A 192 19.88 11.53 1.47
C GLY A 192 20.52 10.53 0.51
N GLY A 193 20.42 10.81 -0.80
CA GLY A 193 21.02 9.98 -1.86
C GLY A 193 20.13 8.86 -2.39
N ILE A 194 18.94 8.67 -1.83
CA ILE A 194 17.93 7.74 -2.36
C ILE A 194 16.91 8.52 -3.20
N ALA A 195 16.90 8.27 -4.51
CA ALA A 195 15.85 8.76 -5.39
C ALA A 195 14.54 8.01 -5.12
N TRP A 196 13.40 8.71 -5.17
CA TRP A 196 12.09 8.08 -5.02
C TRP A 196 11.29 8.22 -6.31
N VAL A 197 11.00 7.10 -6.96
CA VAL A 197 10.04 7.03 -8.06
C VAL A 197 8.75 6.34 -7.58
N ASN A 198 7.64 7.05 -7.65
CA ASN A 198 6.33 6.47 -7.37
C ASN A 198 5.62 6.16 -8.68
N VAL A 199 5.12 4.94 -8.82
CA VAL A 199 4.42 4.44 -10.00
C VAL A 199 2.97 4.20 -9.63
N PHE A 200 2.05 4.82 -10.34
CA PHE A 200 0.62 4.71 -10.05
C PHE A 200 -0.21 4.60 -11.33
N ASP A 201 -1.34 3.90 -11.22
CA ASP A 201 -2.38 3.86 -12.24
C ASP A 201 -3.58 4.71 -11.76
N PRO A 202 -4.14 5.61 -12.59
CA PRO A 202 -5.34 6.38 -12.23
C PRO A 202 -6.58 5.55 -11.89
N GLY A 203 -6.67 4.31 -12.38
CA GLY A 203 -7.70 3.33 -12.08
C GLY A 203 -7.41 2.48 -10.84
N ASP A 204 -6.24 2.63 -10.20
CA ASP A 204 -5.90 1.92 -8.98
C ASP A 204 -6.69 2.47 -7.78
N PHE A 205 -7.60 1.65 -7.26
CA PHE A 205 -8.47 1.97 -6.14
C PHE A 205 -7.72 2.07 -4.80
N ILE A 206 -6.47 1.58 -4.69
CA ILE A 206 -5.67 1.75 -3.47
C ILE A 206 -5.06 3.14 -3.39
N THR A 207 -4.65 3.70 -4.53
CA THR A 207 -4.06 5.04 -4.58
C THR A 207 -5.10 6.14 -4.66
N GLY A 208 -6.37 5.81 -4.93
CA GLY A 208 -7.38 6.80 -5.29
C GLY A 208 -7.14 7.48 -6.64
N GLY A 209 -6.27 6.87 -7.47
CA GLY A 209 -5.83 7.37 -8.76
C GLY A 209 -4.87 8.56 -8.68
N VAL A 210 -4.23 8.80 -7.52
CA VAL A 210 -3.30 9.92 -7.33
C VAL A 210 -1.87 9.45 -7.05
N GLY A 211 -0.91 10.24 -7.53
CA GLY A 211 0.51 10.05 -7.25
C GLY A 211 0.95 10.64 -5.90
N LEU A 212 2.25 10.58 -5.62
CA LEU A 212 2.85 11.04 -4.36
C LEU A 212 3.72 12.29 -4.51
N SER A 213 3.98 12.77 -5.72
CA SER A 213 4.89 13.90 -5.98
C SER A 213 4.46 15.22 -5.32
N ALA A 214 3.16 15.41 -5.07
CA ALA A 214 2.65 16.55 -4.32
C ALA A 214 3.04 16.53 -2.83
N LEU A 215 3.40 15.36 -2.29
CA LEU A 215 3.73 15.19 -0.87
C LEU A 215 5.19 15.53 -0.56
N SER A 216 6.06 15.58 -1.57
CA SER A 216 7.47 15.95 -1.39
C SER A 216 8.13 16.18 -2.76
N PRO A 217 8.93 17.25 -2.93
CA PRO A 217 9.65 17.50 -4.19
C PRO A 217 10.69 16.43 -4.52
N GLY A 218 11.07 15.57 -3.56
CA GLY A 218 11.98 14.45 -3.78
C GLY A 218 11.35 13.23 -4.44
N ILE A 219 10.04 13.27 -4.75
CA ILE A 219 9.30 12.14 -5.32
C ILE A 219 8.95 12.44 -6.77
N THR A 220 9.34 11.54 -7.67
CA THR A 220 8.97 11.59 -9.09
C THR A 220 7.84 10.61 -9.35
N ASP A 221 6.70 11.10 -9.83
CA ASP A 221 5.59 10.24 -10.24
C ASP A 221 5.76 9.74 -11.68
N ALA A 222 5.48 8.46 -11.91
CA ALA A 222 5.35 7.83 -13.21
C ALA A 222 3.97 7.19 -13.32
N GLN A 223 3.10 7.77 -14.14
CA GLN A 223 1.78 7.21 -14.40
C GLN A 223 1.90 6.01 -15.36
N VAL A 224 1.15 4.94 -15.10
CA VAL A 224 1.03 3.75 -15.95
C VAL A 224 -0.44 3.41 -16.23
N ASP A 225 -0.66 2.50 -17.17
CA ASP A 225 -1.96 1.89 -17.46
C ASP A 225 -1.82 0.37 -17.33
N ASN A 226 -2.29 -0.16 -16.22
CA ASN A 226 -2.38 -1.57 -15.89
C ASN A 226 -3.73 -2.17 -16.36
N GLY A 227 -4.59 -1.39 -17.02
CA GLY A 227 -5.86 -1.81 -17.58
C GLY A 227 -6.96 -2.12 -16.55
N ASN A 228 -8.19 -2.23 -17.05
CA ASN A 228 -9.42 -2.20 -16.25
C ASN A 228 -9.78 -3.50 -15.49
N GLY A 229 -8.94 -4.55 -15.58
CA GLY A 229 -9.24 -5.84 -14.95
C GLY A 229 -8.77 -5.91 -13.50
N ASP A 230 -7.52 -5.54 -13.28
CA ASP A 230 -6.83 -5.49 -11.99
C ASP A 230 -5.74 -4.42 -12.09
N PRO A 231 -6.09 -3.13 -11.95
CA PRO A 231 -5.13 -2.02 -12.06
C PRO A 231 -4.14 -1.98 -10.90
N HIS A 232 -4.49 -2.63 -9.77
CA HIS A 232 -3.64 -2.74 -8.58
C HIS A 232 -2.65 -3.92 -8.67
N SER A 233 -2.65 -4.70 -9.75
CA SER A 233 -1.80 -5.90 -9.90
C SER A 233 -0.31 -5.60 -9.80
N ALA A 234 0.38 -6.19 -8.81
CA ALA A 234 1.83 -6.11 -8.66
C ALA A 234 2.57 -6.51 -9.95
N LEU A 235 2.13 -7.60 -10.59
CA LEU A 235 2.74 -8.10 -11.83
C LEU A 235 2.63 -7.11 -12.99
N ARG A 236 1.51 -6.38 -13.08
CA ARG A 236 1.33 -5.38 -14.14
C ARG A 236 2.19 -4.16 -13.90
N TYR A 237 2.25 -3.68 -12.65
CA TYR A 237 3.21 -2.65 -12.26
C TYR A 237 4.65 -3.04 -12.60
N LEU A 238 5.10 -4.24 -12.22
CA LEU A 238 6.46 -4.71 -12.49
C LEU A 238 6.77 -4.88 -13.98
N ARG A 239 5.76 -5.15 -14.81
CA ARG A 239 5.91 -5.21 -16.28
C ARG A 239 5.91 -3.84 -16.94
N ALA A 240 5.54 -2.78 -16.22
CA ALA A 240 5.48 -1.45 -16.81
C ALA A 240 6.87 -0.95 -17.19
N GLY A 241 6.99 -0.40 -18.40
CA GLY A 241 8.26 0.13 -18.89
C GLY A 241 8.84 1.27 -18.04
N ALA A 242 8.01 1.95 -17.23
CA ALA A 242 8.48 2.92 -16.25
C ALA A 242 9.31 2.25 -15.15
N VAL A 243 8.80 1.15 -14.55
CA VAL A 243 9.53 0.38 -13.53
C VAL A 243 10.81 -0.22 -14.11
N ALA A 244 10.74 -0.83 -15.30
CA ALA A 244 11.90 -1.43 -15.94
C ALA A 244 13.04 -0.42 -16.19
N ARG A 245 12.71 0.81 -16.62
CA ARG A 245 13.69 1.89 -16.80
C ARG A 245 14.35 2.30 -15.49
N VAL A 246 13.55 2.48 -14.44
CA VAL A 246 14.06 2.85 -13.12
C VAL A 246 14.99 1.77 -12.56
N ILE A 247 14.69 0.48 -12.78
CA ILE A 247 15.58 -0.60 -12.37
C ILE A 247 16.89 -0.56 -13.18
N ALA A 248 16.82 -0.36 -14.50
CA ALA A 248 18.00 -0.31 -15.36
C ALA A 248 18.94 0.87 -15.06
N ASP A 249 18.41 1.96 -14.53
CA ASP A 249 19.17 3.17 -14.18
C ASP A 249 19.53 3.24 -12.68
N GLY A 250 18.75 2.58 -11.81
CA GLY A 250 18.76 2.76 -10.36
C GLY A 250 19.94 2.17 -9.60
N CYS A 251 20.89 1.54 -10.29
CA CYS A 251 22.13 1.03 -9.69
C CYS A 251 23.38 1.80 -10.13
N ARG A 252 23.21 2.91 -10.88
CA ARG A 252 24.30 3.76 -11.37
C ARG A 252 24.70 4.86 -10.38
#